data_AF-A0A832P3W3-F1
#
_entry.id   AF-A0A832P3W3-F1
#
_cell.length_a   1.000
_cell.length_b   1.000
_cell.length_c   1.000
_cell.angle_alpha   90.00
_cell.angle_beta   90.00
_cell.angle_gamma   90.00
#
_symmetry.space_group_name_H-M   'P 1'
#
loop_
_entity.id
_entity.type
_entity.pdbx_description
1 polymer ?
#
loop_
_entity_poly.entity_id
_entity_poly.type
_entity_poly.pdbx_seq_one_letter_code
_entity_poly.pdbx_strand_id
1 'polypeptide(L)'
;RSKSFKEHGWQSKYFSQLQKRLKKCNEQNIIFKRVSVKKLYSALEDTNQLGKVDCSKKVVIYHDGGTSMSTLFGAIRNAFAHGSFQIKTVNRVRYYCLENRKTPVGKQKYFDTEIRTLMVLKESTLLEWIRIIESGYSPKQSTSTSRPKRK
;
A
#
# COMPACT_ATOMS: atom_id res chain seq x y z
N ARG A 1 -4.71 -12.15 18.48
CA ARG A 1 -3.44 -11.48 18.08
C ARG A 1 -3.29 -11.61 16.57
N SER A 2 -2.78 -10.58 15.88
CA SER A 2 -2.46 -10.67 14.45
C SER A 2 -1.21 -11.54 14.23
N LYS A 3 -1.18 -12.31 13.14
CA LYS A 3 -0.01 -13.09 12.72
C LYS A 3 1.03 -12.18 12.06
N SER A 4 2.31 -12.49 12.31
CA SER A 4 3.47 -11.86 11.67
C SER A 4 3.67 -12.39 10.24
N PHE A 5 4.47 -11.67 9.44
CA PHE A 5 4.91 -12.16 8.13
C PHE A 5 5.54 -13.56 8.22
N LYS A 6 6.35 -13.81 9.25
CA LYS A 6 7.00 -15.11 9.47
C LYS A 6 5.98 -16.23 9.71
N GLU A 7 4.92 -15.95 10.47
CA GLU A 7 3.82 -16.90 10.71
C GLU A 7 2.98 -17.17 9.45
N HIS A 8 2.96 -16.22 8.51
CA HIS A 8 2.44 -16.41 7.16
C HIS A 8 3.48 -17.02 6.19
N GLY A 9 4.66 -17.44 6.64
CA GLY A 9 5.69 -18.02 5.78
C GLY A 9 6.54 -17.00 5.00
N TRP A 10 6.34 -15.70 5.23
CA TRP A 10 7.13 -14.62 4.63
C TRP A 10 8.32 -14.24 5.50
N GLN A 11 9.50 -14.71 5.12
CA GLN A 11 10.78 -14.25 5.71
C GLN A 11 11.26 -12.97 5.04
N SER A 12 12.03 -12.13 5.75
CA SER A 12 12.52 -10.85 5.24
C SER A 12 13.28 -10.97 3.90
N LYS A 13 14.03 -12.06 3.68
CA LYS A 13 14.71 -12.36 2.42
C LYS A 13 13.77 -12.50 1.20
N TYR A 14 12.48 -12.75 1.44
CA TYR A 14 11.45 -12.90 0.40
C TYR A 14 10.59 -11.65 0.21
N PHE A 15 10.85 -10.55 0.92
CA PHE A 15 10.04 -9.32 0.82
C PHE A 15 10.10 -8.66 -0.56
N SER A 16 11.22 -8.75 -1.27
CA SER A 16 11.31 -8.29 -2.66
C SER A 16 10.36 -9.08 -3.58
N GLN A 17 10.19 -10.38 -3.31
CA GLN A 17 9.27 -11.24 -4.06
C GLN A 17 7.81 -10.97 -3.67
N LEU A 18 7.53 -10.77 -2.37
CA LEU A 18 6.22 -10.33 -1.89
C LEU A 18 5.83 -9.02 -2.58
N GLN A 19 6.70 -8.02 -2.57
CA GLN A 19 6.45 -6.73 -3.23
C GLN A 19 6.19 -6.90 -4.73
N LYS A 20 6.93 -7.78 -5.42
CA LYS A 20 6.66 -8.11 -6.82
C LYS A 20 5.26 -8.72 -7.01
N ARG A 21 4.81 -9.61 -6.12
CA ARG A 21 3.45 -10.18 -6.16
C ARG A 21 2.37 -9.12 -5.93
N LEU A 22 2.55 -8.27 -4.91
CA LEU A 22 1.62 -7.16 -4.60
C LEU A 22 1.53 -6.11 -5.73
N LYS A 23 2.63 -5.88 -6.47
CA LYS A 23 2.63 -5.01 -7.66
C LYS A 23 1.93 -5.65 -8.86
N LYS A 24 2.00 -6.97 -8.97
CA LYS A 24 1.39 -7.75 -10.06
C LYS A 24 -0.06 -8.12 -9.80
N CYS A 25 -0.56 -7.94 -8.58
CA CYS A 25 -1.90 -8.36 -8.24
C CYS A 25 -2.94 -7.37 -8.75
N ASN A 26 -3.90 -7.90 -9.50
CA ASN A 26 -4.96 -7.15 -10.16
C ASN A 26 -4.48 -6.08 -11.16
N GLU A 27 -5.43 -5.47 -11.87
CA GLU A 27 -5.25 -4.51 -12.97
C GLU A 27 -3.98 -3.66 -12.86
N GLN A 28 -3.19 -3.71 -13.94
CA GLN A 28 -2.01 -2.90 -14.20
C GLN A 28 -2.23 -1.42 -13.74
N ASN A 29 -1.11 -0.76 -13.40
CA ASN A 29 -1.02 0.69 -13.10
C ASN A 29 -1.08 1.14 -11.61
N ILE A 30 -0.67 0.31 -10.64
CA ILE A 30 -0.36 0.87 -9.29
C ILE A 30 1.01 1.55 -9.36
N ILE A 31 1.04 2.86 -9.14
CA ILE A 31 2.27 3.65 -9.08
C ILE A 31 2.88 3.48 -7.69
N PHE A 32 3.96 2.71 -7.59
CA PHE A 32 4.76 2.63 -6.37
C PHE A 32 5.91 3.64 -6.44
N LYS A 33 5.81 4.74 -5.68
CA LYS A 33 6.92 5.68 -5.49
C LYS A 33 7.50 5.51 -4.10
N ARG A 34 8.75 5.08 -4.03
CA ARG A 34 9.56 5.12 -2.81
C ARG A 34 10.41 6.37 -2.86
N VAL A 35 10.28 7.24 -1.86
CA VAL A 35 10.98 8.52 -1.82
C VAL A 35 11.55 8.80 -0.43
N SER A 36 12.56 9.65 -0.35
CA SER A 36 13.00 10.17 0.95
C SER A 36 11.92 11.09 1.52
N VAL A 37 11.93 11.28 2.83
CA VAL A 37 10.96 12.15 3.52
C VAL A 37 10.94 13.56 2.91
N LYS A 38 12.13 14.12 2.61
CA LYS A 38 12.28 15.45 1.96
C LYS A 38 11.63 15.53 0.58
N LYS A 39 11.53 14.41 -0.15
CA LYS A 39 10.94 14.35 -1.50
C LYS A 39 9.48 13.89 -1.50
N LEU A 40 8.91 13.61 -0.32
CA LEU A 40 7.55 13.06 -0.23
C LEU A 40 6.51 14.07 -0.74
N TYR A 41 6.59 15.32 -0.29
CA TYR A 41 5.66 16.38 -0.73
C TYR A 41 5.68 16.57 -2.25
N SER A 42 6.88 16.68 -2.85
CA SER A 42 7.02 16.75 -4.31
C SER A 42 6.45 15.50 -5.01
N ALA A 43 6.67 14.29 -4.47
CA ALA A 43 6.11 13.08 -5.06
C ALA A 43 4.57 13.01 -4.98
N LEU A 44 3.98 13.55 -3.92
CA LEU A 44 2.52 13.69 -3.75
C LEU A 44 1.96 14.71 -4.73
N GLU A 45 2.65 15.83 -4.92
CA GLU A 45 2.29 16.86 -5.89
C GLU A 45 2.32 16.33 -7.32
N ASP A 46 3.41 15.66 -7.74
CA ASP A 46 3.55 15.03 -9.06
C ASP A 46 2.43 14.04 -9.38
N THR A 47 1.82 13.45 -8.34
CA THR A 47 0.77 12.44 -8.47
C THR A 47 -0.63 13.00 -8.23
N ASN A 48 -0.74 14.31 -8.01
CA ASN A 48 -1.97 15.04 -7.70
C ASN A 48 -2.67 14.52 -6.42
N GLN A 49 -1.89 14.29 -5.36
CA GLN A 49 -2.34 13.67 -4.11
C GLN A 49 -2.20 14.58 -2.87
N LEU A 50 -1.69 15.80 -3.02
CA LEU A 50 -1.45 16.73 -1.91
C LEU A 50 -2.70 17.55 -1.52
N GLY A 51 -3.61 17.76 -2.48
CA GLY A 51 -4.90 18.44 -2.27
C GLY A 51 -6.08 17.46 -2.27
N LYS A 52 -6.93 17.53 -3.29
CA LYS A 52 -8.05 16.59 -3.44
C LYS A 52 -7.52 15.25 -3.95
N VAL A 53 -7.45 14.25 -3.06
CA VAL A 53 -7.03 12.88 -3.38
C VAL A 53 -7.71 12.38 -4.66
N ASP A 54 -6.89 12.13 -5.68
CA ASP A 54 -7.28 11.65 -7.00
C ASP A 54 -7.39 10.13 -7.01
N CYS A 55 -8.62 9.62 -7.00
CA CYS A 55 -8.94 8.19 -7.04
C CYS A 55 -8.85 7.57 -8.44
N SER A 56 -8.59 8.35 -9.50
CA SER A 56 -8.33 7.78 -10.83
C SER A 56 -6.97 7.06 -10.89
N LYS A 57 -6.04 7.44 -9.99
CA LYS A 57 -4.69 6.87 -9.91
C LYS A 57 -4.57 5.98 -8.69
N LYS A 58 -4.19 4.71 -8.91
CA LYS A 58 -3.79 3.80 -7.82
C LYS A 58 -2.35 4.13 -7.45
N VAL A 59 -2.10 4.64 -6.25
CA VAL A 59 -0.76 5.07 -5.84
C VAL A 59 -0.37 4.49 -4.49
N VAL A 60 0.91 4.22 -4.32
CA VAL A 60 1.53 3.86 -3.04
C VAL A 60 2.80 4.68 -2.93
N ILE A 61 2.75 5.72 -2.11
CA ILE A 61 3.85 6.67 -1.92
C ILE A 61 4.26 6.62 -0.46
N TYR A 62 5.47 6.17 -0.19
CA TYR A 62 5.92 5.95 1.17
C TYR A 62 7.38 6.34 1.35
N HIS A 63 7.69 6.86 2.54
CA HIS A 63 9.08 6.99 2.94
C HIS A 63 9.64 5.62 3.30
N ASP A 64 10.88 5.34 2.90
CA ASP A 64 11.58 4.20 3.48
C ASP A 64 13.10 4.29 3.35
N GLY A 65 13.79 4.00 4.46
CA GLY A 65 15.23 3.74 4.51
C GLY A 65 15.61 2.35 3.98
N GLY A 66 14.69 1.39 3.87
CA GLY A 66 14.95 0.09 3.26
C GLY A 66 13.72 -0.78 3.10
N THR A 67 13.56 -1.45 1.94
CA THR A 67 12.60 -2.49 1.47
C THR A 67 11.67 -3.22 2.48
N SER A 68 11.06 -2.51 3.42
CA SER A 68 10.38 -3.11 4.54
C SER A 68 8.90 -3.21 4.20
N MET A 69 8.44 -4.39 3.80
CA MET A 69 7.00 -4.71 3.76
C MET A 69 6.35 -4.37 5.12
N SER A 70 7.09 -4.48 6.22
CA SER A 70 6.65 -4.03 7.54
C SER A 70 6.31 -2.54 7.60
N THR A 71 7.04 -1.67 6.89
CA THR A 71 6.73 -0.23 6.81
C THR A 71 5.43 0.00 6.06
N LEU A 72 5.25 -0.65 4.91
CA LEU A 72 4.04 -0.56 4.10
C LEU A 72 2.80 -1.01 4.88
N PHE A 73 2.83 -2.22 5.42
CA PHE A 73 1.69 -2.78 6.15
C PHE A 73 1.49 -2.15 7.53
N GLY A 74 2.57 -1.66 8.15
CA GLY A 74 2.49 -0.82 9.34
C GLY A 74 1.72 0.49 9.07
N ALA A 75 1.98 1.15 7.93
CA ALA A 75 1.25 2.35 7.55
C ALA A 75 -0.24 2.07 7.30
N ILE A 76 -0.59 0.96 6.66
CA ILE A 76 -1.99 0.54 6.48
C ILE A 76 -2.66 0.31 7.83
N ARG A 77 -2.01 -0.44 8.73
CA ARG A 77 -2.53 -0.72 10.08
C ARG A 77 -2.78 0.58 10.84
N ASN A 78 -1.81 1.49 10.81
CA ASN A 78 -1.90 2.78 11.51
C ASN A 78 -3.01 3.64 10.93
N ALA A 79 -3.19 3.67 9.61
CA ALA A 79 -4.26 4.42 8.98
C ALA A 79 -5.63 3.96 9.49
N PHE A 80 -5.86 2.65 9.57
CA PHE A 80 -7.10 2.12 10.17
C PHE A 80 -7.20 2.39 11.68
N ALA A 81 -6.12 2.17 12.44
CA ALA A 81 -6.13 2.32 13.89
C ALA A 81 -6.38 3.77 14.35
N HIS A 82 -5.91 4.74 13.59
CA HIS A 82 -6.06 6.17 13.89
C HIS A 82 -7.19 6.84 13.11
N GLY A 83 -7.93 6.10 12.27
CA GLY A 83 -8.98 6.66 11.44
C GLY A 83 -8.48 7.61 10.35
N SER A 84 -7.19 7.62 10.03
CA SER A 84 -6.61 8.46 8.97
C SER A 84 -6.77 7.82 7.59
N PHE A 85 -8.02 7.49 7.26
CA PHE A 85 -8.40 7.01 5.95
C PHE A 85 -9.73 7.59 5.49
N GLN A 86 -9.93 7.58 4.18
CA GLN A 86 -11.20 7.92 3.56
C GLN A 86 -11.59 6.82 2.57
N ILE A 87 -12.86 6.49 2.51
CA ILE A 87 -13.44 5.62 1.48
C ILE A 87 -14.14 6.51 0.46
N LYS A 88 -13.85 6.31 -0.83
CA LYS A 88 -14.54 6.98 -1.93
C LYS A 88 -15.04 5.96 -2.93
N THR A 89 -16.25 6.17 -3.46
CA THR A 89 -16.79 5.37 -4.55
C THR A 89 -16.77 6.20 -5.83
N VAL A 90 -16.06 5.71 -6.85
CA VAL A 90 -15.97 6.35 -8.17
C VAL A 90 -16.31 5.30 -9.21
N ASN A 91 -17.26 5.57 -10.10
CA ASN A 91 -17.71 4.63 -11.13
C ASN A 91 -18.06 3.24 -10.56
N ARG A 92 -18.78 3.20 -9.43
CA ARG A 92 -19.13 1.97 -8.68
C ARG A 92 -17.94 1.16 -8.13
N VAL A 93 -16.74 1.71 -8.15
CA VAL A 93 -15.53 1.11 -7.56
C VAL A 93 -15.18 1.80 -6.26
N ARG A 94 -15.00 1.03 -5.19
CA ARG A 94 -14.56 1.53 -3.87
C ARG A 94 -13.05 1.68 -3.81
N TYR A 95 -12.60 2.85 -3.36
CA TYR A 95 -11.21 3.21 -3.14
C TYR A 95 -10.97 3.55 -1.67
N TYR A 96 -9.87 3.04 -1.14
CA TYR A 96 -9.33 3.37 0.16
C TYR A 96 -8.18 4.36 -0.04
N CYS A 97 -8.34 5.55 0.52
CA CYS A 97 -7.34 6.59 0.61
C CYS A 97 -6.76 6.53 2.02
N LEU A 98 -5.60 5.92 2.17
CA LEU A 98 -4.94 5.68 3.46
C LEU A 98 -3.82 6.69 3.60
N GLU A 99 -3.82 7.42 4.71
CA GLU A 99 -2.73 8.32 5.05
C GLU A 99 -2.10 7.87 6.36
N ASN A 100 -0.78 7.87 6.44
CA ASN A 100 -0.07 7.66 7.69
C ASN A 100 0.80 8.87 7.93
N ARG A 101 0.60 9.53 9.07
CA ARG A 101 1.44 10.62 9.53
C ARG A 101 2.22 10.21 10.77
N LYS A 102 3.35 10.87 10.99
CA LYS A 102 4.13 10.72 12.21
C LYS A 102 4.19 12.04 12.94
N THR A 103 3.64 12.09 14.15
CA THR A 103 3.79 13.23 15.06
C THR A 103 5.27 13.45 15.36
N PRO A 104 5.85 14.62 14.99
CA PRO A 104 7.19 14.97 15.41
C PRO A 104 7.26 15.04 16.94
N VAL A 105 8.41 14.70 17.50
CA VAL A 105 8.68 14.90 18.93
C VAL A 105 8.48 16.39 19.24
N GLY A 106 7.62 16.69 20.21
CA GLY A 106 7.33 18.07 20.63
C GLY A 106 6.12 18.74 19.97
N LYS A 107 5.40 18.09 19.04
CA LYS A 107 4.11 18.60 18.53
C LYS A 107 2.92 17.85 19.15
N GLN A 108 1.84 18.58 19.45
CA GLN A 108 0.68 18.03 20.18
C GLN A 108 -0.48 17.54 19.28
N LYS A 109 -0.61 18.02 18.04
CA LYS A 109 -1.75 17.67 17.16
C LYS A 109 -1.32 16.78 16.00
N TYR A 110 -2.09 15.73 15.71
CA TYR A 110 -1.83 14.76 14.63
C TYR A 110 -1.86 15.38 13.22
N PHE A 111 -2.58 16.48 13.00
CA PHE A 111 -2.64 17.14 11.69
C PHE A 111 -1.49 18.13 11.44
N ASP A 112 -0.75 18.53 12.48
CA ASP A 112 0.45 19.39 12.38
C ASP A 112 1.73 18.60 12.03
N THR A 113 1.53 17.39 11.51
CA THR A 113 2.54 16.34 11.44
C THR A 113 2.91 16.01 10.00
N GLU A 114 4.10 15.43 9.86
CA GLU A 114 4.69 15.10 8.57
C GLU A 114 4.02 13.85 8.00
N ILE A 115 3.47 13.98 6.78
CA ILE A 115 2.98 12.83 6.02
C ILE A 115 4.16 11.88 5.85
N ARG A 116 3.93 10.59 6.13
CA ARG A 116 4.95 9.54 6.00
C ARG A 116 4.59 8.56 4.90
N THR A 117 3.30 8.38 4.65
CA THR A 117 2.79 7.50 3.59
C THR A 117 1.42 7.96 3.15
N LEU A 118 1.15 7.86 1.85
CA LEU A 118 -0.17 8.00 1.28
C LEU A 118 -0.40 6.86 0.28
N MET A 119 -1.57 6.23 0.36
CA MET A 119 -1.98 5.17 -0.54
C MET A 119 -3.38 5.42 -1.05
N VAL A 120 -3.60 5.18 -2.33
CA VAL A 120 -4.92 5.15 -2.96
C VAL A 120 -5.04 3.80 -3.64
N LEU A 121 -5.86 2.92 -3.07
CA LEU A 121 -5.99 1.53 -3.51
C LEU A 121 -7.46 1.18 -3.71
N LYS A 122 -7.76 0.36 -4.72
CA LYS A 122 -9.08 -0.26 -4.83
C LYS A 122 -9.27 -1.20 -3.64
N GLU A 123 -10.51 -1.32 -3.16
CA GLU A 123 -10.87 -2.32 -2.16
C GLU A 123 -10.46 -3.74 -2.61
N SER A 124 -10.72 -4.07 -3.88
CA SER A 124 -10.32 -5.35 -4.46
C SER A 124 -8.80 -5.58 -4.46
N THR A 125 -7.99 -4.53 -4.55
CA THR A 125 -6.53 -4.63 -4.43
C THR A 125 -6.13 -4.97 -2.99
N LEU A 126 -6.73 -4.34 -1.98
CA LEU A 126 -6.47 -4.65 -0.58
C LEU A 126 -6.87 -6.08 -0.24
N LEU A 127 -8.02 -6.54 -0.72
CA LEU A 127 -8.48 -7.91 -0.54
C LEU A 127 -7.53 -8.93 -1.20
N GLU A 128 -7.01 -8.60 -2.38
CA GLU A 128 -6.02 -9.45 -3.05
C GLU A 128 -4.67 -9.46 -2.33
N TRP A 129 -4.25 -8.34 -1.74
CA TRP A 129 -3.05 -8.28 -0.90
C TRP A 129 -3.18 -9.19 0.31
N ILE A 130 -4.34 -9.23 0.96
CA ILE A 130 -4.63 -10.14 2.08
C ILE A 130 -4.42 -11.59 1.61
N ARG A 131 -5.03 -12.01 0.50
CA ARG A 131 -4.89 -13.37 -0.04
C ARG A 131 -3.44 -13.74 -0.35
N ILE A 132 -2.68 -12.83 -0.95
CA ILE A 132 -1.25 -13.06 -1.26
C ILE A 132 -0.45 -13.29 0.02
N ILE A 133 -0.69 -12.48 1.06
CA ILE A 133 0.00 -12.63 2.34
C ILE A 133 -0.37 -13.96 3.00
N GLU A 134 -1.67 -14.26 3.07
CA GLU A 134 -2.20 -15.47 3.69
C GLU A 134 -1.75 -16.75 2.99
N SER A 135 -1.57 -16.72 1.67
CA SER A 135 -1.06 -17.86 0.89
C SER A 135 0.40 -18.24 1.21
N GLY A 136 1.14 -17.32 1.84
CA GLY A 136 2.53 -17.50 2.19
C GLY A 136 3.49 -17.60 1.01
N TYR A 137 4.78 -17.78 1.35
CA TYR A 137 5.80 -17.97 0.33
C TYR A 137 5.80 -19.41 -0.19
N SER A 138 5.40 -19.60 -1.45
CA SER A 138 5.61 -20.84 -2.19
C SER A 138 6.54 -20.60 -3.39
N PRO A 139 7.69 -21.29 -3.48
CA PRO A 139 8.62 -21.16 -4.61
C PRO A 139 8.02 -21.53 -5.97
N LYS A 140 6.92 -22.31 -6.01
CA LYS A 140 6.37 -22.92 -7.22
C LYS A 140 5.29 -22.11 -7.95
N GLN A 141 4.99 -20.88 -7.54
CA GLN A 141 3.97 -20.06 -8.21
C GLN A 141 4.56 -19.22 -9.35
N SER A 142 4.93 -19.87 -10.45
CA SER A 142 5.13 -19.23 -11.75
C SER A 142 3.85 -19.36 -12.59
N THR A 143 3.15 -18.24 -12.76
CA THR A 143 2.21 -17.94 -13.86
C THR A 143 1.29 -19.07 -14.34
N SER A 144 0.19 -19.34 -13.62
CA SER A 144 -1.01 -19.91 -14.25
C SER A 144 -1.98 -18.78 -14.61
N THR A 145 -1.68 -18.04 -15.68
CA THR A 145 -2.69 -17.21 -16.34
C THR A 145 -3.62 -18.15 -17.08
N SER A 146 -4.69 -18.60 -16.41
CA SER A 146 -5.79 -19.29 -17.08
C SER A 146 -6.53 -18.28 -17.96
N ARG A 147 -6.13 -18.23 -19.24
CA ARG A 147 -6.86 -17.52 -20.30
C ARG A 147 -8.15 -18.31 -20.57
N PRO A 148 -9.35 -17.72 -20.50
CA PRO A 148 -10.57 -18.44 -20.81
C PRO A 148 -10.57 -18.81 -22.30
N LYS A 149 -10.78 -20.09 -22.60
CA LYS A 149 -11.04 -20.55 -23.97
C LYS A 149 -12.39 -19.97 -24.39
N ARG A 150 -12.37 -19.07 -25.37
CA ARG A 150 -13.56 -18.76 -26.16
C ARG A 150 -13.96 -20.02 -26.91
N LYS A 151 -15.16 -20.53 -26.66
CA LYS A 151 -15.96 -21.28 -27.62
C LYS A 151 -17.20 -20.43 -27.90
#